data_AF-A0A2X4U1T0-F1
#
_entry.id   AF-A0A2X4U1T0-F1
#
_cell.length_a   1.000
_cell.length_b   1.000
_cell.length_c   1.000
_cell.angle_alpha   90.00
_cell.angle_beta   90.00
_cell.angle_gamma   90.00
#
_symmetry.space_group_name_H-M   'P 1'
#
loop_
_entity.id
_entity.type
_entity.pdbx_description
1 polymer ?
#
loop_
_entity_poly.entity_id
_entity_poly.type
_entity_poly.pdbx_seq_one_letter_code
_entity_poly.pdbx_strand_id
1 'polypeptide(L)'
;MLGGYYSQQQFLRNLDIKTDPASSDKPSVMDEAYKEFIMQLASWDTRRDFWLQTDYYKQRMVGNSKADAAMLDELINNIQFTPGDFTRAINDNVKLIAETAPDANNLLRQYVAFASQRAASHLNDELKGAWAARTVQMKAQVKRQEEVAKAIYSRRVNSIEQALKIAEQHNISRSATDVPADELPDSELFFTRSPYVASTS
;
A
#
# COMPACT_ATOMS: atom_id res chain seq x y z
N MET A 1 -18.19 0.36 6.40
CA MET A 1 -16.89 1.08 6.39
C MET A 1 -15.72 0.28 5.79
N LEU A 2 -15.90 -0.97 5.34
CA LEU A 2 -14.81 -1.74 4.69
C LEU A 2 -14.77 -1.64 3.15
N GLY A 3 -15.86 -1.23 2.49
CA GLY A 3 -15.96 -1.30 1.02
C GLY A 3 -14.89 -0.51 0.27
N GLY A 4 -14.59 0.71 0.71
CA GLY A 4 -13.54 1.55 0.12
C GLY A 4 -12.12 1.13 0.50
N TYR A 5 -11.91 0.63 1.72
CA TYR A 5 -10.61 0.12 2.18
C TYR A 5 -10.21 -1.15 1.43
N TYR A 6 -11.15 -2.10 1.32
CA TYR A 6 -10.92 -3.39 0.67
C TYR A 6 -10.47 -3.23 -0.79
N SER A 7 -11.17 -2.42 -1.59
CA SER A 7 -10.83 -2.24 -3.00
C SER A 7 -9.46 -1.60 -3.21
N GLN A 8 -9.09 -0.63 -2.37
CA GLN A 8 -7.78 0.02 -2.42
C GLN A 8 -6.65 -0.92 -2.00
N GLN A 9 -6.84 -1.69 -0.93
CA GLN A 9 -5.84 -2.66 -0.47
C GLN A 9 -5.64 -3.78 -1.51
N GLN A 10 -6.71 -4.27 -2.13
CA GLN A 10 -6.62 -5.25 -3.22
C GLN A 10 -5.91 -4.67 -4.45
N PHE A 11 -6.18 -3.40 -4.79
CA PHE A 11 -5.49 -2.74 -5.89
C PHE A 11 -3.97 -2.68 -5.65
N LEU A 12 -3.53 -2.27 -4.47
CA LEU A 12 -2.11 -2.24 -4.11
C LEU A 12 -1.47 -3.62 -4.15
N ARG A 13 -2.13 -4.64 -3.58
CA ARG A 13 -1.64 -6.03 -3.63
C ARG A 13 -1.45 -6.53 -5.07
N ASN A 14 -2.41 -6.24 -5.95
CA ASN A 14 -2.32 -6.62 -7.36
C ASN A 14 -1.20 -5.89 -8.10
N LEU A 15 -0.87 -4.65 -7.71
CA LEU A 15 0.29 -3.94 -8.24
C LEU A 15 1.61 -4.56 -7.76
N ASP A 16 1.67 -4.99 -6.51
CA ASP A 16 2.84 -5.63 -5.93
C ASP A 16 3.12 -7.00 -6.56
N ILE A 17 2.11 -7.86 -6.73
CA ILE A 17 2.24 -9.18 -7.38
C ILE A 17 2.79 -9.06 -8.80
N LYS A 18 2.36 -8.04 -9.55
CA LYS A 18 2.89 -7.78 -10.91
C LYS A 18 4.36 -7.34 -10.91
N THR A 19 4.84 -6.74 -9.82
CA THR A 19 6.25 -6.32 -9.69
C THR A 19 7.13 -7.36 -9.02
N ASP A 20 6.56 -8.22 -8.17
CA ASP A 20 7.26 -9.29 -7.47
C ASP A 20 6.35 -10.52 -7.31
N PRO A 21 6.54 -11.56 -8.16
CA PRO A 21 5.70 -12.76 -8.16
C PRO A 21 5.87 -13.65 -6.93
N ALA A 22 6.84 -13.39 -6.03
CA ALA A 22 7.00 -14.13 -4.77
C ALA A 22 5.93 -13.78 -3.70
N SER A 23 5.03 -12.84 -3.97
CA SER A 23 4.08 -12.27 -3.00
C SER A 23 2.71 -12.95 -2.91
N SER A 24 2.57 -14.18 -3.43
CA SER A 24 1.27 -14.85 -3.63
C SER A 24 0.60 -15.45 -2.38
N ASP A 25 1.29 -15.53 -1.24
CA ASP A 25 0.79 -16.21 -0.02
C ASP A 25 0.36 -15.23 1.08
N LYS A 26 -0.26 -14.11 0.70
CA LYS A 26 -0.74 -13.11 1.67
C LYS A 26 -2.14 -13.48 2.20
N PRO A 27 -2.38 -13.42 3.52
CA PRO A 27 -3.71 -13.63 4.10
C PRO A 27 -4.74 -12.65 3.52
N SER A 28 -6.03 -12.99 3.57
CA SER A 28 -7.04 -12.12 2.95
C SER A 28 -7.07 -10.74 3.62
N VAL A 29 -7.52 -9.71 2.89
CA VAL A 29 -7.66 -8.35 3.46
C VAL A 29 -8.60 -8.34 4.66
N MET A 30 -9.60 -9.25 4.68
CA MET A 30 -10.51 -9.37 5.81
C MET A 30 -9.84 -10.00 7.02
N ASP A 31 -8.95 -10.98 6.82
CA ASP A 31 -8.18 -11.59 7.91
C ASP A 31 -7.21 -10.59 8.52
N GLU A 32 -6.56 -9.75 7.71
CA GLU A 32 -5.72 -8.65 8.20
C GLU A 32 -6.53 -7.63 9.00
N ALA A 33 -7.68 -7.21 8.48
CA ALA A 33 -8.54 -6.26 9.17
C ALA A 33 -9.07 -6.81 10.50
N TYR A 34 -9.45 -8.10 10.51
CA TYR A 34 -9.90 -8.77 11.72
C TYR A 34 -8.76 -8.95 12.73
N LYS A 35 -7.57 -9.33 12.28
CA LYS A 35 -6.38 -9.44 13.11
C LYS A 35 -6.04 -8.11 13.78
N GLU A 36 -6.09 -7.00 13.03
CA GLU A 36 -5.87 -5.66 13.60
C GLU A 36 -6.96 -5.33 14.63
N PHE A 37 -8.22 -5.63 14.34
CA PHE A 37 -9.30 -5.45 15.30
C PHE A 37 -9.05 -6.22 16.60
N ILE A 38 -8.69 -7.51 16.53
CA ILE A 38 -8.38 -8.32 17.72
C ILE A 38 -7.16 -7.77 18.46
N MET A 39 -6.14 -7.31 17.75
CA MET A 39 -4.97 -6.67 18.37
C MET A 39 -5.37 -5.41 19.16
N GLN A 40 -6.22 -4.55 18.58
CA GLN A 40 -6.74 -3.37 19.29
C GLN A 40 -7.65 -3.76 20.45
N LEU A 41 -8.48 -4.80 20.31
CA LEU A 41 -9.41 -5.28 21.33
C LEU A 41 -8.70 -5.95 22.52
N ALA A 42 -7.54 -6.56 22.30
CA ALA A 42 -6.75 -7.19 23.35
C ALA A 42 -5.73 -6.23 24.00
N SER A 43 -5.39 -5.13 23.32
CA SER A 43 -4.37 -4.19 23.77
C SER A 43 -4.71 -3.55 25.13
N TRP A 44 -3.70 -3.46 26.00
CA TRP A 44 -3.82 -2.75 27.27
C TRP A 44 -4.00 -1.24 27.05
N ASP A 45 -3.25 -0.66 26.11
CA ASP A 45 -3.35 0.77 25.78
C ASP A 45 -4.74 1.14 25.27
N THR A 46 -5.36 0.30 24.43
CA THR A 46 -6.71 0.56 23.93
C THR A 46 -7.75 0.52 25.06
N ARG A 47 -7.61 -0.42 26.01
CA ARG A 47 -8.49 -0.47 27.21
C ARG A 47 -8.30 0.77 28.07
N ARG A 48 -7.05 1.17 28.31
CA ARG A 48 -6.72 2.37 29.08
C ARG A 48 -7.29 3.63 28.44
N ASP A 49 -7.04 3.84 27.16
CA ASP A 49 -7.51 5.01 26.41
C ASP A 49 -9.04 5.09 26.39
N PHE A 50 -9.71 3.95 26.23
CA PHE A 50 -11.17 3.86 26.29
C PHE A 50 -11.70 4.37 27.64
N TRP A 51 -11.15 3.87 28.75
CA TRP A 51 -11.60 4.29 30.08
C TRP A 51 -11.34 5.78 30.33
N LEU A 52 -10.16 6.29 29.96
CA LEU A 52 -9.83 7.71 30.09
C LEU A 52 -10.80 8.63 29.34
N GLN A 53 -11.42 8.14 28.26
CA GLN A 53 -12.38 8.92 27.47
C GLN A 53 -13.82 8.78 27.94
N THR A 54 -14.15 7.74 28.70
CA THR A 54 -15.51 7.39 29.08
C THR A 54 -15.98 8.16 30.33
N ASP A 55 -17.21 8.67 30.30
CA ASP A 55 -17.80 9.39 31.43
C ASP A 55 -17.93 8.53 32.69
N TYR A 56 -18.13 7.21 32.52
CA TYR A 56 -18.16 6.22 33.60
C TYR A 56 -16.94 6.28 34.52
N TYR A 57 -15.74 6.43 33.94
CA TYR A 57 -14.49 6.57 34.70
C TYR A 57 -14.36 7.98 35.26
N LYS A 58 -14.59 9.01 34.44
CA LYS A 58 -14.44 10.42 34.82
C LYS A 58 -15.32 10.82 36.00
N GLN A 59 -16.55 10.31 36.07
CA GLN A 59 -17.49 10.60 37.18
C GLN A 59 -17.07 9.96 38.50
N ARG A 60 -16.24 8.91 38.46
CA ARG A 60 -15.75 8.19 39.65
C ARG A 60 -14.40 8.70 40.15
N MET A 61 -13.77 9.62 39.41
CA MET A 61 -12.52 10.22 39.85
C MET A 61 -12.76 11.08 41.10
N VAL A 62 -11.86 10.96 42.07
CA VAL A 62 -11.91 11.70 43.33
C VAL A 62 -10.86 12.81 43.40
N GLY A 63 -10.06 12.98 42.34
CA GLY A 63 -8.99 13.97 42.25
C GLY A 63 -7.73 13.58 43.02
N ASN A 64 -7.65 12.33 43.48
CA ASN A 64 -6.46 11.77 44.11
C ASN A 64 -5.74 10.88 43.10
N SER A 65 -4.58 11.32 42.62
CA SER A 65 -3.85 10.64 41.56
C SER A 65 -3.55 9.16 41.84
N LYS A 66 -3.34 8.77 43.10
CA LYS A 66 -3.07 7.38 43.46
C LYS A 66 -4.36 6.54 43.43
N ALA A 67 -5.45 7.07 43.97
CA ALA A 67 -6.74 6.39 43.98
C ALA A 67 -7.30 6.27 42.56
N ASP A 68 -7.23 7.33 41.78
CA ASP A 68 -7.72 7.37 40.39
C ASP A 68 -6.92 6.40 39.51
N ALA A 69 -5.60 6.31 39.70
CA ALA A 69 -4.76 5.34 38.98
C ALA A 69 -5.06 3.89 39.35
N ALA A 70 -5.30 3.59 40.63
CA ALA A 70 -5.68 2.24 41.09
C ALA A 70 -7.05 1.83 40.52
N MET A 71 -8.02 2.75 40.51
CA MET A 71 -9.32 2.52 39.90
C MET A 71 -9.21 2.30 38.38
N LEU A 72 -8.38 3.08 37.69
CA LEU A 72 -8.16 2.90 36.26
C LEU A 72 -7.58 1.50 35.96
N ASP A 73 -6.60 1.05 36.74
CA ASP A 73 -6.01 -0.28 36.59
C ASP A 73 -7.05 -1.39 36.81
N GLU A 74 -7.91 -1.26 37.82
CA GLU A 74 -9.02 -2.18 38.06
C GLU A 74 -9.98 -2.24 36.86
N LEU A 75 -10.39 -1.08 36.33
CA LEU A 75 -11.28 -1.02 35.17
C LEU A 75 -10.63 -1.62 33.91
N ILE A 76 -9.34 -1.43 33.70
CA ILE A 76 -8.61 -2.07 32.60
C ILE A 76 -8.66 -3.59 32.73
N ASN A 77 -8.47 -4.12 33.94
CA ASN A 77 -8.54 -5.56 34.24
C ASN A 77 -9.98 -6.12 34.17
N ASN A 78 -10.99 -5.27 34.27
CA ASN A 78 -12.40 -5.63 34.07
C ASN A 78 -12.77 -5.86 32.61
N ILE A 79 -11.91 -5.48 31.66
CA ILE A 79 -12.03 -5.86 30.25
C ILE A 79 -11.11 -7.04 29.97
N GLN A 80 -11.71 -8.19 29.68
CA GLN A 80 -11.02 -9.45 29.47
C GLN A 80 -11.28 -9.95 28.06
N PHE A 81 -10.21 -10.09 27.29
CA PHE A 81 -10.22 -10.76 25.99
C PHE A 81 -9.79 -12.21 26.16
N THR A 82 -10.54 -13.13 25.60
CA THR A 82 -10.19 -14.56 25.51
C THR A 82 -10.03 -14.91 24.04
N PRO A 83 -8.82 -15.27 23.59
CA PRO A 83 -8.61 -15.69 22.21
C PRO A 83 -9.38 -16.99 21.93
N GLY A 84 -9.92 -17.08 20.72
CA GLY A 84 -10.58 -18.27 20.22
C GLY A 84 -9.62 -19.45 20.04
N ASP A 85 -10.18 -20.66 20.04
CA ASP A 85 -9.52 -21.88 19.64
C ASP A 85 -10.33 -22.53 18.52
N PHE A 86 -9.97 -22.21 17.28
CA PHE A 86 -10.66 -22.69 16.09
C PHE A 86 -10.52 -24.20 15.88
N THR A 87 -9.54 -24.87 16.52
CA THR A 87 -9.45 -26.34 16.50
C THR A 87 -10.54 -27.00 17.33
N ARG A 88 -11.08 -26.26 18.32
CA ARG A 88 -12.18 -26.66 19.19
C ARG A 88 -13.49 -25.94 18.87
N ALA A 89 -13.56 -25.21 17.75
CA ALA A 89 -14.70 -24.37 17.37
C ALA A 89 -15.08 -23.31 18.43
N ILE A 90 -14.09 -22.78 19.16
CA ILE A 90 -14.26 -21.70 20.12
C ILE A 90 -13.91 -20.38 19.43
N ASN A 91 -14.87 -19.44 19.38
CA ASN A 91 -14.65 -18.11 18.82
C ASN A 91 -14.00 -17.16 19.85
N ASP A 92 -13.38 -16.09 19.34
CA ASP A 92 -12.89 -14.99 20.18
C ASP A 92 -14.02 -14.37 21.01
N ASN A 93 -13.72 -14.09 22.29
CA ASN A 93 -14.69 -13.52 23.22
C ASN A 93 -14.12 -12.33 23.97
N VAL A 94 -14.97 -11.35 24.24
CA VAL A 94 -14.64 -10.19 25.07
C VAL A 94 -15.70 -10.02 26.15
N LYS A 95 -15.25 -9.83 27.38
CA LYS A 95 -16.08 -9.61 28.56
C LYS A 95 -15.72 -8.26 29.18
N LEU A 96 -16.74 -7.53 29.63
CA LEU A 96 -16.58 -6.32 30.43
C LEU A 96 -17.39 -6.47 31.71
N ILE A 97 -16.76 -6.17 32.85
CA ILE A 97 -17.39 -6.18 34.18
C ILE A 97 -17.65 -4.73 34.60
N ALA A 98 -18.87 -4.45 35.04
CA ALA A 98 -19.27 -3.15 35.58
C ALA A 98 -20.22 -3.35 36.78
N GLU A 99 -20.50 -2.27 37.51
CA GLU A 99 -21.34 -2.30 38.72
C GLU A 99 -22.79 -2.68 38.44
N THR A 100 -23.31 -2.34 37.24
CA THR A 100 -24.69 -2.60 36.85
C THR A 100 -24.77 -3.32 35.51
N ALA A 101 -25.83 -4.13 35.33
CA ALA A 101 -26.07 -4.82 34.07
C ALA A 101 -26.25 -3.87 32.87
N PRO A 102 -26.99 -2.73 32.99
CA PRO A 102 -27.07 -1.74 31.92
C PRO A 102 -25.70 -1.16 31.54
N ASP A 103 -24.88 -0.80 32.53
CA ASP A 103 -23.55 -0.23 32.27
C ASP A 103 -22.65 -1.25 31.57
N ALA A 104 -22.63 -2.50 32.03
CA ALA A 104 -21.82 -3.55 31.41
C ALA A 104 -22.13 -3.74 29.92
N ASN A 105 -23.42 -3.81 29.55
CA ASN A 105 -23.83 -3.94 28.15
C ASN A 105 -23.50 -2.69 27.32
N ASN A 106 -23.75 -1.49 27.85
CA ASN A 106 -23.50 -0.25 27.13
C ASN A 106 -22.00 0.00 26.93
N LEU A 107 -21.21 -0.15 27.98
CA LEU A 107 -19.75 0.01 27.94
C LEU A 107 -19.09 -1.01 27.03
N LEU A 108 -19.55 -2.28 27.04
CA LEU A 108 -19.00 -3.30 26.15
C LEU A 108 -19.22 -2.95 24.67
N ARG A 109 -20.42 -2.48 24.31
CA ARG A 109 -20.74 -2.05 22.94
C ARG A 109 -19.90 -0.85 22.53
N GLN A 110 -19.72 0.12 23.42
CA GLN A 110 -18.88 1.29 23.17
C GLN A 110 -17.42 0.88 23.02
N TYR A 111 -16.92 -0.04 23.83
CA TYR A 111 -15.55 -0.54 23.77
C TYR A 111 -15.27 -1.26 22.45
N VAL A 112 -16.16 -2.15 22.03
CA VAL A 112 -16.04 -2.85 20.73
C VAL A 112 -16.04 -1.86 19.57
N ALA A 113 -16.92 -0.86 19.59
CA ALA A 113 -16.95 0.20 18.58
C ALA A 113 -15.66 1.05 18.59
N PHE A 114 -15.14 1.37 19.78
CA PHE A 114 -13.90 2.11 19.96
C PHE A 114 -12.69 1.36 19.39
N ALA A 115 -12.53 0.07 19.73
CA ALA A 115 -11.48 -0.78 19.19
C ALA A 115 -11.61 -0.94 17.66
N SER A 116 -12.83 -1.10 17.15
CA SER A 116 -13.09 -1.18 15.71
C SER A 116 -12.71 0.11 14.98
N GLN A 117 -13.00 1.28 15.57
CA GLN A 117 -12.63 2.57 14.99
C GLN A 117 -11.11 2.76 14.97
N ARG A 118 -10.42 2.41 16.04
CA ARG A 118 -8.95 2.47 16.10
C ARG A 118 -8.30 1.56 15.06
N ALA A 119 -8.77 0.33 14.93
CA ALA A 119 -8.30 -0.61 13.92
C ALA A 119 -8.51 -0.04 12.51
N ALA A 120 -9.69 0.48 12.21
CA ALA A 120 -9.96 1.10 10.91
C ALA A 120 -9.06 2.31 10.64
N SER A 121 -8.81 3.16 11.63
CA SER A 121 -7.88 4.29 11.50
C SER A 121 -6.45 3.80 11.23
N HIS A 122 -5.96 2.83 11.99
CA HIS A 122 -4.62 2.26 11.81
C HIS A 122 -4.44 1.67 10.40
N LEU A 123 -5.38 0.84 9.95
CA LEU A 123 -5.35 0.23 8.62
C LEU A 123 -5.38 1.28 7.49
N ASN A 124 -6.13 2.38 7.68
CA ASN A 124 -6.17 3.46 6.70
C ASN A 124 -4.85 4.26 6.65
N ASP A 125 -4.20 4.45 7.80
CA ASP A 125 -2.89 5.10 7.87
C ASP A 125 -1.81 4.24 7.21
N GLU A 126 -1.81 2.93 7.46
CA GLU A 126 -0.95 1.97 6.75
C GLU A 126 -1.21 2.00 5.23
N LEU A 127 -2.48 2.00 4.81
CA LEU A 127 -2.87 2.08 3.41
C LEU A 127 -2.33 3.36 2.75
N LYS A 128 -2.44 4.50 3.44
CA LYS A 128 -1.90 5.78 2.96
C LYS A 128 -0.38 5.73 2.82
N GLY A 129 0.31 5.12 3.78
CA GLY A 129 1.76 4.90 3.73
C GLY A 129 2.17 4.02 2.55
N ALA A 130 1.48 2.89 2.35
CA ALA A 130 1.71 1.97 1.23
C ALA A 130 1.48 2.65 -0.12
N TRP A 131 0.42 3.45 -0.26
CA TRP A 131 0.18 4.26 -1.46
C TRP A 131 1.30 5.26 -1.75
N ALA A 132 1.79 5.95 -0.73
CA ALA A 132 2.89 6.91 -0.88
C ALA A 132 4.17 6.21 -1.36
N ALA A 133 4.54 5.10 -0.71
CA ALA A 133 5.69 4.29 -1.09
C ALA A 133 5.57 3.78 -2.54
N ARG A 134 4.40 3.26 -2.91
CA ARG A 134 4.14 2.75 -4.27
C ARG A 134 4.21 3.85 -5.32
N THR A 135 3.72 5.05 -5.01
CA THR A 135 3.78 6.21 -5.90
C THR A 135 5.24 6.60 -6.19
N VAL A 136 6.10 6.63 -5.17
CA VAL A 136 7.53 6.91 -5.32
C VAL A 136 8.20 5.84 -6.18
N GLN A 137 7.93 4.56 -5.91
CA GLN A 137 8.45 3.44 -6.70
C GLN A 137 8.06 3.54 -8.18
N MET A 138 6.78 3.81 -8.47
CA MET A 138 6.27 3.91 -9.84
C MET A 138 6.92 5.09 -10.58
N LYS A 139 7.03 6.26 -9.95
CA LYS A 139 7.73 7.42 -10.54
C LYS A 139 9.17 7.10 -10.89
N ALA A 140 9.89 6.40 -9.99
CA ALA A 140 11.26 6.00 -10.26
C ALA A 140 11.36 4.99 -11.41
N GLN A 141 10.40 4.06 -11.53
CA GLN A 141 10.34 3.12 -12.63
C GLN A 141 10.07 3.80 -13.98
N VAL A 142 9.11 4.72 -14.04
CA VAL A 142 8.81 5.50 -15.25
C VAL A 142 10.05 6.30 -15.69
N LYS A 143 10.70 7.00 -14.76
CA LYS A 143 11.93 7.75 -15.06
C LYS A 143 13.05 6.87 -15.63
N ARG A 144 13.26 5.66 -15.08
CA ARG A 144 14.23 4.71 -15.63
C ARG A 144 13.86 4.27 -17.05
N GLN A 145 12.57 4.04 -17.33
CA GLN A 145 12.12 3.70 -18.69
C GLN A 145 12.32 4.86 -19.67
N GLU A 146 12.08 6.09 -19.24
CA GLU A 146 12.36 7.30 -20.05
C GLU A 146 13.85 7.44 -20.37
N GLU A 147 14.73 7.23 -19.39
CA GLU A 147 16.18 7.27 -19.58
C GLU A 147 16.66 6.17 -20.53
N VAL A 148 16.12 4.95 -20.42
CA VAL A 148 16.41 3.84 -21.35
C VAL A 148 15.92 4.19 -22.77
N ALA A 149 14.70 4.70 -22.91
CA ALA A 149 14.16 5.10 -24.21
C ALA A 149 14.99 6.21 -24.86
N LYS A 150 15.43 7.21 -24.08
CA LYS A 150 16.31 8.27 -24.54
C LYS A 150 17.68 7.72 -24.98
N ALA A 151 18.25 6.78 -24.23
CA ALA A 151 19.52 6.15 -24.61
C ALA A 151 19.40 5.34 -25.91
N ILE A 152 18.29 4.61 -26.11
CA ILE A 152 18.00 3.89 -27.35
C ILE A 152 17.84 4.87 -28.51
N TYR A 153 17.07 5.95 -28.31
CA TYR A 153 16.89 7.00 -29.31
C TYR A 153 18.22 7.64 -29.71
N SER A 154 19.04 8.08 -28.74
CA SER A 154 20.36 8.66 -29.02
C SER A 154 21.28 7.69 -29.75
N ARG A 155 21.25 6.40 -29.41
CA ARG A 155 22.01 5.37 -30.15
C ARG A 155 21.55 5.29 -31.60
N ARG A 156 20.24 5.32 -31.86
CA ARG A 156 19.67 5.24 -33.20
C ARG A 156 19.96 6.50 -34.03
N VAL A 157 19.93 7.68 -33.42
CA VAL A 157 20.37 8.93 -34.09
C VAL A 157 21.84 8.82 -34.50
N ASN A 158 22.71 8.39 -33.58
CA ASN A 158 24.13 8.23 -33.87
C ASN A 158 24.40 7.19 -34.98
N SER A 159 23.65 6.08 -35.02
CA SER A 159 23.79 5.07 -36.09
C SER A 159 23.35 5.64 -37.44
N ILE A 160 22.25 6.38 -37.50
CA ILE A 160 21.77 7.06 -38.72
C ILE A 160 22.78 8.11 -39.20
N GLU A 161 23.34 8.94 -38.31
CA GLU A 161 24.37 9.93 -38.66
C GLU A 161 25.63 9.27 -39.27
N GLN A 162 26.07 8.16 -38.67
CA GLN A 162 27.21 7.39 -39.20
C GLN A 162 26.89 6.78 -40.57
N ALA A 163 25.70 6.20 -40.72
CA ALA A 163 25.23 5.64 -41.99
C ALA A 163 25.15 6.70 -43.09
N LEU A 164 24.65 7.91 -42.79
CA LEU A 164 24.62 9.03 -43.73
C LEU A 164 26.04 9.44 -44.15
N LYS A 165 26.97 9.56 -43.19
CA LYS A 165 28.37 9.91 -43.47
C LYS A 165 29.04 8.89 -44.40
N ILE A 166 28.79 7.59 -44.18
CA ILE A 166 29.31 6.51 -45.05
C ILE A 166 28.68 6.62 -46.44
N ALA A 167 27.36 6.81 -46.53
CA ALA A 167 26.66 6.97 -47.81
C ALA A 167 27.20 8.17 -48.63
N GLU A 168 27.51 9.29 -47.96
CA GLU A 168 28.12 10.47 -48.57
C GLU A 168 29.55 10.20 -49.06
N GLN A 169 30.39 9.55 -48.24
CA GLN A 169 31.76 9.18 -48.63
C GLN A 169 31.80 8.25 -49.84
N HIS A 170 30.81 7.37 -49.97
CA HIS A 170 30.71 6.39 -51.06
C HIS A 170 29.86 6.85 -52.25
N ASN A 171 29.48 8.14 -52.33
CA ASN A 171 28.64 8.73 -53.39
C ASN A 171 27.31 7.97 -53.64
N ILE A 172 26.76 7.33 -52.61
CA ILE A 172 25.48 6.63 -52.69
C ILE A 172 24.39 7.70 -52.82
N SER A 173 23.92 7.93 -54.05
CA SER A 173 23.04 9.05 -54.40
C SER A 173 21.56 8.66 -54.51
N ARG A 174 21.23 7.36 -54.49
CA ARG A 174 19.87 6.81 -54.52
C ARG A 174 19.77 5.61 -53.58
N SER A 175 18.57 5.38 -53.02
CA SER A 175 18.30 4.22 -52.18
C SER A 175 18.60 2.93 -52.95
N ALA A 176 19.44 2.08 -52.38
CA ALA A 176 19.83 0.79 -52.96
C ALA A 176 18.99 -0.38 -52.41
N THR A 177 17.95 -0.10 -51.61
CA THR A 177 17.06 -1.07 -50.99
C THR A 177 15.60 -0.57 -51.01
N ASP A 178 14.66 -1.50 -51.20
CA ASP A 178 13.21 -1.26 -51.13
C ASP A 178 12.65 -1.44 -49.71
N VAL A 179 13.49 -1.81 -48.74
CA VAL A 179 13.09 -2.02 -47.34
C VAL A 179 12.97 -0.67 -46.61
N PRO A 180 11.88 -0.41 -45.87
CA PRO A 180 11.73 0.80 -45.05
C PRO A 180 12.84 0.94 -44.00
N ALA A 181 13.28 2.17 -43.75
CA ALA A 181 14.35 2.48 -42.78
C ALA A 181 14.05 2.05 -41.33
N ASP A 182 12.78 1.83 -40.99
CA ASP A 182 12.35 1.35 -39.68
C ASP A 182 12.50 -0.15 -39.47
N GLU A 183 12.69 -0.91 -40.54
CA GLU A 183 12.84 -2.37 -40.52
C GLU A 183 14.29 -2.81 -40.84
N LEU A 184 15.16 -1.86 -41.18
CA LEU A 184 16.56 -2.14 -41.48
C LEU A 184 17.41 -2.21 -40.20
N PRO A 185 18.32 -3.20 -40.09
CA PRO A 185 19.33 -3.22 -39.04
C PRO A 185 20.18 -1.95 -39.05
N ASP A 186 20.63 -1.49 -37.88
CA ASP A 186 21.47 -0.28 -37.74
C ASP A 186 22.71 -0.30 -38.67
N SER A 187 23.26 -1.48 -38.95
CA SER A 187 24.41 -1.69 -39.84
C SER A 187 24.11 -1.47 -41.33
N GLU A 188 22.84 -1.45 -41.74
CA GLU A 188 22.42 -1.42 -43.15
C GLU A 188 21.70 -0.12 -43.54
N LEU A 189 21.55 0.82 -42.59
CA LEU A 189 20.87 2.11 -42.79
C LEU A 189 21.54 3.01 -43.85
N PHE A 190 22.79 2.76 -44.23
CA PHE A 190 23.50 3.55 -45.24
C PHE A 190 22.98 3.31 -46.66
N PHE A 191 22.21 2.25 -46.89
CA PHE A 191 21.57 1.98 -48.18
C PHE A 191 20.32 2.83 -48.43
N THR A 192 19.76 3.50 -47.42
CA THR A 192 18.55 4.33 -47.55
C THR A 192 18.90 5.82 -47.62
N ARG A 193 19.39 6.30 -48.76
CA ARG A 193 19.38 7.75 -49.06
C ARG A 193 18.09 8.11 -49.80
N SER A 194 17.02 8.31 -49.03
CA SER A 194 15.78 8.95 -49.48
C SER A 194 15.74 10.38 -48.90
N PRO A 195 15.10 11.39 -49.54
CA PRO A 195 15.01 12.77 -49.04
C PRO A 195 14.48 12.94 -47.59
N TYR A 196 14.00 11.87 -46.94
CA TYR A 196 13.65 11.85 -45.52
C TYR A 196 14.80 12.17 -44.56
N VAL A 197 16.06 11.86 -44.91
CA VAL A 197 17.21 12.13 -44.00
C VAL A 197 17.49 13.64 -43.87
N ALA A 198 16.94 14.48 -44.77
CA ALA A 198 17.08 15.93 -44.72
C ALA A 198 15.91 16.66 -44.04
N SER A 199 14.80 15.97 -43.68
CA SER A 199 13.57 16.64 -43.20
C SER A 199 13.45 16.77 -41.68
N THR A 200 14.53 16.53 -40.92
CA THR A 200 14.55 16.69 -39.45
C THR A 200 15.57 17.73 -38.96
N SER A 201 15.94 18.70 -39.81
CA SER A 201 16.64 19.93 -39.37
C SER A 201 15.65 21.01 -38.97
#